data_AF-A0A9P1MD63-F1
#
_entry.id   AF-A0A9P1MD63-F1
#
_cell.length_a   1.000
_cell.length_b   1.000
_cell.length_c   1.000
_cell.angle_alpha   90.00
_cell.angle_beta   90.00
_cell.angle_gamma   90.00
#
_symmetry.space_group_name_H-M   'P 1'
#
loop_
_entity.id
_entity.type
_entity.pdbx_description
1 polymer ?
#
loop_
_entity_poly.entity_id
_entity_poly.type
_entity_poly.pdbx_seq_one_letter_code
_entity_poly.pdbx_strand_id
1 'polypeptide(L)'
;MAPVLSLMSPARLVPSLLVVAWVFVGHVAALPAHASSASILKRQAELRDEYDYIIVGGGTVGLTIADRLTEDKDTTVLVIDLPMEGLNNRTKAISAGCVVGGSTAVNGMIFDRGSAEDYDAWVWATGDWQEEYGKEWGWDNLLPYFRKSVTFHPPDEHMEEEYGMTADADAAYGGSTPIHSSYSPFQWPAQKLMWDAFKTVEGVEFPVEHAAGDAVGVYWFPNSIDPVTRSRSYARLGHYSNEGGPHTRPNFHLLPGYRVTQLLLDEVDEEDSPEGWEAVGVKFAPRDGDMPAQPYQVLQRSGIGPRDVLEAAGVEVKHHLPGVGWNFHDHQMSASSWSWGVEVQPSAETLASDPEFMAMANELWAANKTGPHAAYTNSGAFLPLSVLTEEFAEIVAMVAAQEPTEYLPEGLDETLIAGYKQQLEVLTRQLNGTKSAVLELIFTGVSSFQPINLRVLSRGFVRLSPDDDGAGRGDAEPVVDYRALTNPVDVLFNRVIFKFIRRFFASEAMVEALDPTEVAPQADADSDEFEEWLRTTMNPSVAHPSGTCALGPIELGGVVGPDLRVHGTRKLRVADCSIMTLVPGTHTSSTAYAIGEKAADLIRGKRTVD
;
A
#
# COMPACT_ATOMS: atom_id res chain seq x y z
N MET A 1 -42.37 21.23 13.78
CA MET A 1 -43.39 20.40 14.47
C MET A 1 -43.64 19.18 13.60
N ALA A 2 -43.68 17.99 14.20
CA ALA A 2 -44.10 16.74 13.55
C ALA A 2 -45.44 16.27 14.15
N PRO A 3 -46.12 15.34 13.49
CA PRO A 3 -46.58 14.12 14.16
C PRO A 3 -45.97 12.89 13.43
N VAL A 4 -45.26 11.96 14.08
CA VAL A 4 -45.66 11.07 15.19
C VAL A 4 -46.85 10.18 14.81
N LEU A 5 -46.56 8.93 14.49
CA LEU A 5 -47.50 7.81 14.46
C LEU A 5 -46.76 6.53 14.90
N SER A 6 -47.35 5.76 15.81
CA SER A 6 -46.68 4.63 16.48
C SER A 6 -47.61 3.41 16.63
N LEU A 7 -47.14 2.29 16.06
CA LEU A 7 -47.23 0.88 16.50
C LEU A 7 -48.56 0.27 17.04
N MET A 8 -49.03 -0.76 16.31
CA MET A 8 -49.45 -2.13 16.75
C MET A 8 -49.51 -3.01 15.46
N SER A 9 -49.36 -4.34 15.43
CA SER A 9 -48.91 -5.40 16.38
C SER A 9 -48.46 -6.65 15.57
N PRO A 10 -47.81 -7.70 16.14
CA PRO A 10 -46.86 -8.53 15.38
C PRO A 10 -47.40 -9.89 14.90
N ALA A 11 -46.83 -10.39 13.79
CA ALA A 11 -46.96 -11.78 13.34
C ALA A 11 -45.67 -12.57 13.62
N ARG A 12 -45.79 -13.72 14.29
CA ARG A 12 -44.67 -14.64 14.57
C ARG A 12 -44.41 -15.54 13.36
N LEU A 13 -43.14 -15.74 13.01
CA LEU A 13 -42.66 -16.93 12.29
C LEU A 13 -41.37 -17.43 12.96
N VAL A 14 -41.30 -18.74 13.17
CA VAL A 14 -40.22 -19.43 13.90
C VAL A 14 -39.13 -19.83 12.90
N PRO A 15 -37.82 -19.66 13.23
CA PRO A 15 -36.75 -20.05 12.32
C PRO A 15 -36.65 -21.57 12.20
N SER A 16 -36.67 -22.09 10.98
CA SER A 16 -36.24 -23.44 10.67
C SER A 16 -34.75 -23.40 10.32
N LEU A 17 -33.88 -23.78 11.27
CA LEU A 17 -32.47 -24.03 10.99
C LEU A 17 -32.36 -25.25 10.07
N LEU A 18 -31.75 -25.09 8.90
CA LEU A 18 -31.29 -26.22 8.09
C LEU A 18 -29.76 -26.26 8.15
N VAL A 19 -29.22 -27.17 8.96
CA VAL A 19 -27.77 -27.44 8.99
C VAL A 19 -27.46 -28.41 7.85
N VAL A 20 -26.78 -27.93 6.81
CA VAL A 20 -26.19 -28.80 5.79
C VAL A 20 -24.75 -29.10 6.18
N ALA A 21 -24.56 -30.26 6.82
CA ALA A 21 -23.22 -30.80 7.07
C ALA A 21 -22.61 -31.27 5.74
N TRP A 22 -21.37 -30.85 5.46
CA TRP A 22 -20.60 -31.38 4.34
C TRP A 22 -20.14 -32.79 4.66
N VAL A 23 -20.72 -33.79 4.00
CA VAL A 23 -20.22 -35.16 3.99
C VAL A 23 -19.65 -35.42 2.60
N PHE A 24 -18.33 -35.55 2.50
CA PHE A 24 -17.67 -36.03 1.29
C PHE A 24 -18.04 -37.51 1.06
N VAL A 25 -18.98 -37.76 0.15
CA VAL A 25 -19.19 -39.07 -0.45
C VAL A 25 -18.79 -38.98 -1.92
N GLY A 26 -17.61 -39.52 -2.24
CA GLY A 26 -17.14 -39.56 -3.62
C GLY A 26 -18.10 -40.35 -4.51
N HIS A 27 -18.67 -39.68 -5.51
CA HIS A 27 -19.25 -40.31 -6.70
C HIS A 27 -18.60 -39.68 -7.92
N VAL A 28 -17.80 -40.46 -8.64
CA VAL A 28 -17.28 -40.08 -9.96
C VAL A 28 -18.42 -40.17 -10.96
N ALA A 29 -19.18 -39.08 -11.08
CA ALA A 29 -20.02 -38.86 -12.24
C ALA A 29 -19.14 -38.32 -13.36
N ALA A 30 -18.98 -39.09 -14.44
CA ALA A 30 -18.30 -38.62 -15.64
C ALA A 30 -19.10 -37.46 -16.25
N LEU A 31 -18.61 -36.23 -16.10
CA LEU A 31 -19.19 -35.08 -16.79
C LEU A 31 -18.99 -35.25 -18.31
N PRO A 32 -20.04 -35.06 -19.13
CA PRO A 32 -19.90 -35.13 -20.58
C PRO A 32 -19.08 -33.93 -21.05
N ALA A 33 -17.89 -34.19 -21.60
CA ALA A 33 -16.99 -33.17 -22.12
C ALA A 33 -17.65 -32.39 -23.26
N HIS A 34 -18.16 -31.19 -22.93
CA HIS A 34 -18.55 -30.18 -23.90
C HIS A 34 -17.46 -29.10 -23.91
N ALA A 35 -16.52 -29.24 -24.83
CA ALA A 35 -15.56 -28.19 -25.11
C ALA A 35 -16.25 -27.08 -25.92
N SER A 36 -16.66 -26.01 -25.22
CA SER A 36 -16.91 -24.70 -25.80
C SER A 36 -16.01 -23.71 -25.06
N SER A 37 -14.81 -23.48 -25.61
CA SER A 37 -13.83 -22.56 -25.05
C SER A 37 -14.32 -21.12 -25.16
N ALA A 38 -14.52 -20.45 -24.02
CA ALA A 38 -14.53 -18.99 -24.01
C ALA A 38 -13.17 -18.48 -24.51
N SER A 39 -13.18 -17.42 -25.34
CA SER A 39 -11.97 -16.81 -25.88
C SER A 39 -11.69 -15.50 -25.18
N ILE A 40 -10.51 -15.36 -24.57
CA ILE A 40 -10.04 -14.08 -24.02
C ILE A 40 -9.41 -13.31 -25.18
N LEU A 41 -10.06 -12.22 -25.57
CA LEU A 41 -9.61 -11.34 -26.64
C LEU A 41 -8.65 -10.30 -26.05
N LYS A 42 -7.44 -10.18 -26.59
CA LYS A 42 -6.36 -9.33 -26.04
C LYS A 42 -6.20 -7.99 -26.75
N ARG A 43 -6.77 -7.83 -27.95
CA ARG A 43 -6.61 -6.63 -28.79
C ARG A 43 -7.94 -6.27 -29.45
N GLN A 44 -8.14 -4.99 -29.74
CA GLN A 44 -9.33 -4.49 -30.44
C GLN A 44 -9.56 -5.20 -31.79
N ALA A 45 -8.48 -5.56 -32.50
CA ALA A 45 -8.54 -6.29 -33.77
C ALA A 45 -9.00 -7.76 -33.66
N GLU A 46 -9.18 -8.29 -32.45
CA GLU A 46 -9.74 -9.62 -32.18
C GLU A 46 -11.25 -9.58 -31.89
N LEU A 47 -11.82 -8.38 -31.75
CA LEU A 47 -13.26 -8.21 -31.58
C LEU A 47 -14.01 -8.56 -32.87
N ARG A 48 -15.23 -9.08 -32.72
CA ARG A 48 -16.23 -9.07 -33.80
C ARG A 48 -16.62 -7.63 -34.14
N ASP A 49 -17.08 -7.42 -35.38
CA ASP A 49 -17.68 -6.16 -35.83
C ASP A 49 -18.92 -5.80 -34.98
N GLU A 50 -19.66 -6.80 -34.49
CA GLU A 50 -20.83 -6.65 -33.61
C GLU A 50 -20.98 -7.84 -32.65
N TYR A 51 -21.72 -7.62 -31.55
CA TYR A 51 -22.13 -8.64 -30.56
C TYR A 51 -23.60 -8.40 -30.19
N ASP A 52 -24.34 -9.47 -29.88
CA ASP A 52 -25.75 -9.38 -29.44
C ASP A 52 -25.86 -8.71 -28.06
N TYR A 53 -24.88 -8.93 -27.18
CA TYR A 53 -24.78 -8.29 -25.87
C TYR A 53 -23.35 -7.87 -25.54
N ILE A 54 -23.23 -6.68 -24.95
CA ILE A 54 -22.00 -6.20 -24.30
C ILE A 54 -22.29 -6.04 -22.81
N ILE A 55 -21.49 -6.69 -21.97
CA ILE A 55 -21.55 -6.61 -20.51
C ILE A 55 -20.31 -5.86 -20.04
N VAL A 56 -20.50 -4.75 -19.32
CA VAL A 56 -19.42 -3.98 -18.73
C VAL A 56 -19.23 -4.44 -17.28
N GLY A 57 -18.03 -4.91 -16.95
CA GLY A 57 -17.65 -5.50 -15.67
C GLY A 57 -17.69 -7.04 -15.67
N GLY A 58 -16.52 -7.66 -15.48
CA GLY A 58 -16.31 -9.11 -15.36
C GLY A 58 -16.47 -9.64 -13.93
N GLY A 59 -17.14 -8.89 -13.05
CA GLY A 59 -17.44 -9.33 -11.69
C GLY A 59 -18.51 -10.43 -11.63
N THR A 60 -18.79 -10.93 -10.42
CA THR A 60 -19.72 -12.05 -10.16
C THR A 60 -21.06 -11.92 -10.89
N VAL A 61 -21.66 -10.73 -10.91
CA VAL A 61 -22.95 -10.50 -11.59
C VAL A 61 -22.79 -10.49 -13.11
N GLY A 62 -21.78 -9.78 -13.64
CA GLY A 62 -21.53 -9.69 -15.08
C GLY A 62 -21.21 -11.06 -15.70
N LEU A 63 -20.33 -11.85 -15.07
CA LEU A 63 -20.04 -13.21 -15.51
C LEU A 63 -21.23 -14.17 -15.33
N THR A 64 -22.06 -14.00 -14.29
CA THR A 64 -23.30 -14.79 -14.17
C THR A 64 -24.28 -14.47 -15.30
N ILE A 65 -24.39 -13.20 -15.70
CA ILE A 65 -25.22 -12.80 -16.84
C ILE A 65 -24.63 -13.35 -18.15
N ALA A 66 -23.31 -13.25 -18.34
CA ALA A 66 -22.62 -13.77 -19.52
C ALA A 66 -22.80 -15.29 -19.68
N ASP A 67 -22.62 -16.04 -18.58
CA ASP A 67 -22.89 -17.47 -18.47
C ASP A 67 -24.32 -17.80 -18.92
N ARG A 68 -25.35 -17.15 -18.35
CA ARG A 68 -26.75 -17.43 -18.70
C ARG A 68 -27.13 -17.00 -20.12
N LEU A 69 -26.52 -15.94 -20.68
CA LEU A 69 -26.78 -15.51 -22.05
C LEU A 69 -26.08 -16.43 -23.08
N THR A 70 -24.89 -16.94 -22.77
CA THR A 70 -24.12 -17.84 -23.64
C THR A 70 -24.53 -19.32 -23.54
N GLU A 71 -25.52 -19.67 -22.71
CA GLU A 71 -26.23 -20.96 -22.80
C GLU A 71 -26.90 -21.14 -24.18
N ASP A 72 -27.34 -20.04 -24.81
CA ASP A 72 -27.72 -20.03 -26.22
C ASP A 72 -26.47 -19.86 -27.11
N LYS A 73 -26.25 -20.85 -28.00
CA LYS A 73 -25.05 -20.95 -28.83
C LYS A 73 -25.03 -19.97 -29.99
N ASP A 74 -26.19 -19.45 -30.38
CA ASP A 74 -26.31 -18.46 -31.45
C ASP A 74 -26.16 -17.03 -30.89
N THR A 75 -26.24 -16.84 -29.56
CA THR A 75 -26.08 -15.55 -28.88
C THR A 75 -24.59 -15.23 -28.64
N THR A 76 -24.14 -14.08 -29.13
CA THR A 76 -22.77 -13.58 -28.95
C THR A 76 -22.68 -12.54 -27.84
N VAL A 77 -21.82 -12.80 -26.85
CA VAL A 77 -21.61 -11.90 -25.70
C VAL A 77 -20.15 -11.46 -25.63
N LEU A 78 -19.93 -10.16 -25.49
CA LEU A 78 -18.65 -9.57 -25.10
C LEU A 78 -18.73 -9.14 -23.63
N VAL A 79 -17.81 -9.62 -22.79
CA VAL A 79 -17.60 -9.06 -21.44
C VAL A 79 -16.38 -8.14 -21.51
N ILE A 80 -16.59 -6.85 -21.25
CA ILE A 80 -15.54 -5.84 -21.14
C ILE A 80 -15.33 -5.59 -19.65
N ASP A 81 -14.26 -6.12 -19.09
CA ASP A 81 -13.81 -5.73 -17.74
C ASP A 81 -12.71 -4.66 -17.83
N LEU A 82 -12.24 -4.17 -16.68
CA LEU A 82 -10.96 -3.48 -16.55
C LEU A 82 -9.93 -4.46 -15.94
N PRO A 83 -9.43 -5.43 -16.73
CA PRO A 83 -8.50 -6.42 -16.23
C PRO A 83 -7.13 -5.81 -15.93
N MET A 84 -6.50 -6.24 -14.84
CA MET A 84 -5.06 -6.08 -14.69
C MET A 84 -4.37 -7.08 -15.64
N GLU A 85 -4.04 -6.65 -16.87
CA GLU A 85 -3.44 -7.51 -17.91
C GLU A 85 -2.22 -8.27 -17.38
N GLY A 86 -1.32 -7.56 -16.69
CA GLY A 86 -0.13 -8.15 -16.10
C GLY A 86 -0.39 -9.18 -15.00
N LEU A 87 -1.62 -9.31 -14.49
CA LEU A 87 -2.02 -10.26 -13.45
C LEU A 87 -3.10 -11.25 -13.93
N ASN A 88 -3.00 -11.69 -15.19
CA ASN A 88 -3.91 -12.66 -15.81
C ASN A 88 -5.39 -12.26 -15.69
N ASN A 89 -5.66 -10.98 -15.91
CA ASN A 89 -6.99 -10.37 -15.89
C ASN A 89 -7.75 -10.49 -14.55
N ARG A 90 -7.03 -10.73 -13.45
CA ARG A 90 -7.63 -10.65 -12.10
C ARG A 90 -8.04 -9.21 -11.78
N THR A 91 -9.04 -9.06 -10.92
CA THR A 91 -9.39 -7.80 -10.26
C THR A 91 -8.88 -7.79 -8.82
N LYS A 92 -8.58 -6.60 -8.29
CA LYS A 92 -8.13 -6.41 -6.91
C LYS A 92 -8.74 -5.14 -6.33
N ALA A 93 -9.41 -5.27 -5.18
CA ALA A 93 -9.90 -4.12 -4.43
C ALA A 93 -8.74 -3.40 -3.72
N ILE A 94 -8.77 -2.06 -3.74
CA ILE A 94 -7.94 -1.22 -2.86
C ILE A 94 -8.45 -1.39 -1.43
N SER A 95 -7.54 -1.65 -0.49
CA SER A 95 -7.86 -1.67 0.95
C SER A 95 -7.52 -0.34 1.59
N ALA A 96 -8.50 0.35 2.19
CA ALA A 96 -8.30 1.60 2.91
C ALA A 96 -9.12 1.64 4.22
N GLY A 97 -8.56 2.24 5.28
CA GLY A 97 -9.25 2.30 6.58
C GLY A 97 -10.41 3.30 6.59
N CYS A 98 -11.65 2.81 6.54
CA CYS A 98 -12.85 3.64 6.45
C CYS A 98 -13.45 4.04 7.83
N VAL A 99 -12.58 4.44 8.76
CA VAL A 99 -12.88 4.78 10.16
C VAL A 99 -12.15 6.06 10.58
N VAL A 100 -12.59 6.73 11.65
CA VAL A 100 -11.83 7.85 12.22
C VAL A 100 -10.46 7.35 12.67
N GLY A 101 -9.41 7.91 12.08
CA GLY A 101 -8.02 7.43 12.18
C GLY A 101 -7.47 6.84 10.88
N GLY A 102 -8.31 6.61 9.87
CA GLY A 102 -7.90 6.09 8.57
C GLY A 102 -7.29 4.69 8.65
N SER A 103 -6.39 4.38 7.70
CA SER A 103 -5.68 3.09 7.65
C SER A 103 -4.86 2.78 8.91
N THR A 104 -4.40 3.78 9.66
CA THR A 104 -3.64 3.56 10.91
C THR A 104 -4.45 2.79 11.98
N ALA A 105 -5.79 2.87 11.92
CA ALA A 105 -6.68 2.13 12.81
C ALA A 105 -6.77 0.62 12.50
N VAL A 106 -6.29 0.18 11.32
CA VAL A 106 -6.46 -1.20 10.80
C VAL A 106 -5.19 -1.81 10.18
N ASN A 107 -4.09 -1.06 10.02
CA ASN A 107 -2.83 -1.55 9.45
C ASN A 107 -2.16 -2.67 10.28
N GLY A 108 -1.09 -3.27 9.74
CA GLY A 108 -0.30 -4.30 10.44
C GLY A 108 0.47 -3.84 11.70
N MET A 109 0.39 -2.55 12.07
CA MET A 109 1.11 -1.94 13.21
C MET A 109 2.64 -2.00 13.12
N ILE A 110 3.22 -2.39 11.99
CA ILE A 110 4.65 -2.21 11.71
C ILE A 110 4.89 -0.70 11.54
N PHE A 111 5.94 -0.18 12.20
CA PHE A 111 6.16 1.25 12.34
C PHE A 111 7.63 1.64 12.08
N ASP A 112 8.16 1.08 11.00
CA ASP A 112 9.47 1.37 10.45
C ASP A 112 9.52 2.70 9.68
N ARG A 113 10.68 3.05 9.14
CA ARG A 113 10.86 4.14 8.16
C ARG A 113 11.80 3.69 7.05
N GLY A 114 11.60 4.21 5.84
CA GLY A 114 12.50 4.03 4.70
C GLY A 114 13.86 4.70 4.90
N SER A 115 14.76 4.49 3.95
CA SER A 115 16.10 5.06 4.00
C SER A 115 16.06 6.57 3.73
N ALA A 116 17.14 7.29 4.05
CA ALA A 116 17.27 8.70 3.67
C ALA A 116 17.10 8.89 2.14
N GLU A 117 17.67 7.97 1.37
CA GLU A 117 17.60 7.95 -0.09
C GLU A 117 16.16 7.78 -0.63
N ASP A 118 15.27 7.11 0.09
CA ASP A 118 13.85 6.98 -0.30
C ASP A 118 13.11 8.33 -0.32
N TYR A 119 13.47 9.25 0.57
CA TYR A 119 12.83 10.56 0.68
C TYR A 119 13.54 11.62 -0.16
N ASP A 120 14.86 11.52 -0.30
CA ASP A 120 15.63 12.33 -1.25
C ASP A 120 15.23 12.01 -2.70
N ALA A 121 14.83 10.77 -2.99
CA ALA A 121 14.27 10.38 -4.28
C ALA A 121 13.00 11.17 -4.67
N TRP A 122 12.21 11.65 -3.71
CA TRP A 122 11.08 12.56 -4.03
C TRP A 122 11.55 13.91 -4.55
N VAL A 123 12.71 14.40 -4.07
CA VAL A 123 13.34 15.62 -4.56
C VAL A 123 14.00 15.33 -5.92
N TRP A 124 14.75 14.23 -6.06
CA TRP A 124 15.38 13.88 -7.34
C TRP A 124 14.38 13.65 -8.47
N ALA A 125 13.18 13.14 -8.14
CA ALA A 125 12.07 12.99 -9.09
C ALA A 125 11.54 14.32 -9.64
N THR A 126 11.96 15.48 -9.11
CA THR A 126 11.60 16.80 -9.64
C THR A 126 12.61 17.37 -10.65
N GLY A 127 13.63 16.61 -11.05
CA GLY A 127 14.53 16.97 -12.16
C GLY A 127 15.23 18.31 -11.96
N ASP A 128 15.07 19.25 -12.89
CA ASP A 128 15.68 20.59 -12.83
C ASP A 128 15.17 21.44 -11.64
N TRP A 129 14.05 21.07 -11.01
CA TRP A 129 13.46 21.79 -9.87
C TRP A 129 13.98 21.31 -8.50
N GLN A 130 14.96 20.40 -8.46
CA GLN A 130 15.53 19.84 -7.22
C GLN A 130 15.92 20.90 -6.17
N GLU A 131 16.47 22.05 -6.58
CA GLU A 131 16.83 23.13 -5.64
C GLU A 131 15.62 23.80 -4.98
N GLU A 132 14.46 23.84 -5.65
CA GLU A 132 13.23 24.38 -5.09
C GLU A 132 12.59 23.39 -4.11
N TYR A 133 12.40 22.14 -4.55
CA TYR A 133 11.74 21.11 -3.76
C TYR A 133 12.59 20.65 -2.57
N GLY A 134 13.93 20.59 -2.72
CA GLY A 134 14.88 20.26 -1.66
C GLY A 134 15.00 21.28 -0.53
N LYS A 135 14.34 22.44 -0.62
CA LYS A 135 14.20 23.39 0.51
C LYS A 135 13.16 22.95 1.53
N GLU A 136 12.24 22.09 1.14
CA GLU A 136 11.19 21.57 2.01
C GLU A 136 11.16 20.05 2.06
N TRP A 137 11.58 19.31 1.04
CA TRP A 137 11.51 17.84 0.99
C TRP A 137 12.92 17.21 0.96
N GLY A 138 12.99 15.88 0.99
CA GLY A 138 14.22 15.13 1.28
C GLY A 138 14.33 14.76 2.77
N TRP A 139 15.29 13.90 3.08
CA TRP A 139 15.44 13.27 4.41
C TRP A 139 15.65 14.29 5.53
N ASP A 140 16.62 15.19 5.39
CA ASP A 140 16.97 16.18 6.41
C ASP A 140 15.79 17.10 6.75
N ASN A 141 14.91 17.38 5.77
CA ASN A 141 13.72 18.20 5.95
C ASN A 141 12.49 17.41 6.46
N LEU A 142 12.57 16.09 6.55
CA LEU A 142 11.50 15.20 7.05
C LEU A 142 11.84 14.56 8.40
N LEU A 143 13.11 14.27 8.70
CA LEU A 143 13.54 13.69 9.97
C LEU A 143 13.05 14.48 11.21
N PRO A 144 13.04 15.84 11.24
CA PRO A 144 12.44 16.59 12.34
C PRO A 144 10.95 16.28 12.55
N TYR A 145 10.20 16.05 11.48
CA TYR A 145 8.77 15.74 11.52
C TYR A 145 8.51 14.28 11.87
N PHE A 146 9.33 13.35 11.37
CA PHE A 146 9.36 11.96 11.84
C PHE A 146 9.58 11.89 13.35
N ARG A 147 10.62 12.58 13.87
CA ARG A 147 10.89 12.68 15.32
C ARG A 147 9.68 13.25 16.07
N LYS A 148 9.17 14.41 15.63
CA LYS A 148 8.02 15.12 16.24
C LYS A 148 6.76 14.27 16.30
N SER A 149 6.51 13.43 15.29
CA SER A 149 5.26 12.71 15.10
C SER A 149 4.97 11.59 16.12
N VAL A 150 5.97 11.14 16.89
CA VAL A 150 5.84 9.98 17.78
C VAL A 150 6.44 10.21 19.16
N THR A 151 5.96 9.46 20.15
CA THR A 151 6.67 9.16 21.39
C THR A 151 7.22 7.75 21.28
N PHE A 152 8.55 7.64 21.25
CA PHE A 152 9.26 6.37 21.19
C PHE A 152 9.49 5.78 22.58
N HIS A 153 9.43 4.46 22.66
CA HIS A 153 9.72 3.67 23.85
C HIS A 153 10.77 2.62 23.46
N PRO A 154 12.01 2.70 23.98
CA PRO A 154 13.08 1.77 23.64
C PRO A 154 12.76 0.34 24.10
N PRO A 155 13.52 -0.67 23.62
CA PRO A 155 13.50 -1.99 24.25
C PRO A 155 13.86 -1.89 25.74
N ASP A 156 13.44 -2.88 26.53
CA ASP A 156 13.89 -3.03 27.91
C ASP A 156 15.09 -3.99 28.01
N GLU A 157 15.74 -4.03 29.17
CA GLU A 157 16.92 -4.86 29.45
C GLU A 157 16.70 -6.35 29.08
N HIS A 158 15.48 -6.87 29.25
CA HIS A 158 15.17 -8.25 28.85
C HIS A 158 15.11 -8.39 27.32
N MET A 159 14.51 -7.43 26.61
CA MET A 159 14.48 -7.44 25.14
C MET A 159 15.88 -7.32 24.52
N GLU A 160 16.74 -6.51 25.12
CA GLU A 160 18.15 -6.36 24.72
C GLU A 160 18.93 -7.67 24.96
N GLU A 161 18.83 -8.28 26.15
CA GLU A 161 19.56 -9.51 26.49
C GLU A 161 19.07 -10.77 25.77
N GLU A 162 17.74 -10.97 25.65
CA GLU A 162 17.15 -12.22 25.14
C GLU A 162 17.09 -12.28 23.61
N TYR A 163 16.91 -11.13 22.95
CA TYR A 163 16.72 -11.05 21.49
C TYR A 163 17.80 -10.23 20.78
N GLY A 164 18.63 -9.47 21.50
CA GLY A 164 19.58 -8.54 20.86
C GLY A 164 18.88 -7.37 20.18
N MET A 165 17.77 -6.87 20.74
CA MET A 165 17.10 -5.67 20.22
C MET A 165 18.00 -4.45 20.34
N THR A 166 18.01 -3.61 19.30
CA THR A 166 18.80 -2.39 19.23
C THR A 166 17.91 -1.17 18.98
N ALA A 167 18.37 -0.01 19.43
CA ALA A 167 17.75 1.28 19.12
C ALA A 167 18.77 2.42 19.26
N ASP A 168 18.56 3.50 18.53
CA ASP A 168 19.23 4.79 18.74
C ASP A 168 18.17 5.90 18.86
N ALA A 169 17.75 6.12 20.11
CA ALA A 169 16.75 7.12 20.45
C ALA A 169 17.15 8.54 20.02
N ASP A 170 18.44 8.88 20.14
CA ASP A 170 18.96 10.23 19.88
C ASP A 170 19.14 10.50 18.37
N ALA A 171 19.40 9.47 17.56
CA ALA A 171 19.49 9.55 16.10
C ALA A 171 18.12 9.57 15.40
N ALA A 172 17.14 8.77 15.87
CA ALA A 172 15.88 8.59 15.15
C ALA A 172 14.63 9.24 15.81
N TYR A 173 14.63 9.55 17.11
CA TYR A 173 13.43 9.96 17.83
C TYR A 173 13.61 11.27 18.61
N GLY A 174 12.66 11.62 19.48
CA GLY A 174 12.68 12.85 20.29
C GLY A 174 11.36 13.63 20.38
N GLY A 175 10.28 13.16 19.74
CA GLY A 175 8.94 13.74 19.91
C GLY A 175 8.24 13.30 21.20
N SER A 176 7.11 13.97 21.45
CA SER A 176 6.21 13.69 22.58
C SER A 176 4.73 13.59 22.15
N THR A 177 4.49 13.47 20.84
CA THR A 177 3.16 13.27 20.26
C THR A 177 2.66 11.88 20.67
N PRO A 178 1.43 11.72 21.20
CA PRO A 178 0.95 10.45 21.74
C PRO A 178 0.49 9.44 20.65
N ILE A 179 1.31 9.32 19.61
CA ILE A 179 1.42 8.16 18.75
C ILE A 179 2.62 7.36 19.26
N HIS A 180 2.38 6.16 19.77
CA HIS A 180 3.37 5.37 20.47
C HIS A 180 4.06 4.40 19.54
N SER A 181 5.39 4.45 19.57
CA SER A 181 6.29 3.54 18.87
C SER A 181 7.02 2.71 19.92
N SER A 182 6.73 1.41 20.02
CA SER A 182 7.27 0.54 21.07
C SER A 182 7.55 -0.88 20.57
N TYR A 183 8.48 -1.57 21.23
CA TYR A 183 8.86 -2.94 20.89
C TYR A 183 7.97 -4.01 21.54
N SER A 184 7.86 -5.15 20.85
CA SER A 184 7.23 -6.37 21.35
C SER A 184 8.10 -7.06 22.41
N PRO A 185 7.55 -7.38 23.60
CA PRO A 185 8.28 -8.06 24.68
C PRO A 185 8.46 -9.57 24.48
N PHE A 186 8.07 -10.13 23.32
CA PHE A 186 8.13 -11.58 23.08
C PHE A 186 8.39 -11.89 21.59
N GLN A 187 9.45 -12.65 21.30
CA GLN A 187 9.74 -13.18 19.96
C GLN A 187 9.70 -14.70 19.94
N TRP A 188 9.35 -15.28 18.79
CA TRP A 188 9.40 -16.73 18.61
C TRP A 188 10.85 -17.20 18.48
N PRO A 189 11.27 -18.33 19.10
CA PRO A 189 12.68 -18.73 19.11
C PRO A 189 13.30 -18.92 17.73
N ALA A 190 12.52 -19.41 16.75
CA ALA A 190 12.96 -19.58 15.36
C ALA A 190 13.35 -18.25 14.65
N GLN A 191 12.88 -17.11 15.15
CA GLN A 191 13.26 -15.78 14.65
C GLN A 191 14.73 -15.47 14.93
N LYS A 192 15.25 -15.90 16.09
CA LYS A 192 16.69 -15.75 16.44
C LYS A 192 17.58 -16.61 15.55
N LEU A 193 17.15 -17.85 15.29
CA LEU A 193 17.85 -18.76 14.36
C LEU A 193 17.96 -18.17 12.95
N MET A 194 16.88 -17.57 12.44
CA MET A 194 16.90 -16.90 11.14
C MET A 194 17.77 -15.64 11.14
N TRP A 195 17.71 -14.84 12.22
CA TRP A 195 18.56 -13.67 12.40
C TRP A 195 20.05 -14.04 12.40
N ASP A 196 20.43 -15.12 13.09
CA ASP A 196 21.80 -15.63 13.11
C ASP A 196 22.24 -16.15 11.74
N ALA A 197 21.37 -16.84 10.99
CA ALA A 197 21.67 -17.28 9.64
C ALA A 197 21.92 -16.09 8.68
N PHE A 198 21.16 -14.99 8.81
CA PHE A 198 21.42 -13.78 8.01
C PHE A 198 22.83 -13.20 8.21
N LYS A 199 23.47 -13.39 9.38
CA LYS A 199 24.86 -12.94 9.62
C LYS A 199 25.89 -13.66 8.75
N THR A 200 25.50 -14.74 8.08
CA THR A 200 26.35 -15.51 7.15
C THR A 200 26.20 -15.08 5.68
N VAL A 201 25.25 -14.19 5.37
CA VAL A 201 24.98 -13.73 4.01
C VAL A 201 25.88 -12.54 3.68
N GLU A 202 26.71 -12.68 2.65
CA GLU A 202 27.59 -11.61 2.19
C GLU A 202 26.80 -10.36 1.74
N GLY A 203 27.28 -9.19 2.15
CA GLY A 203 26.66 -7.89 1.84
C GLY A 203 25.42 -7.53 2.69
N VAL A 204 24.97 -8.38 3.62
CA VAL A 204 23.91 -8.03 4.56
C VAL A 204 24.48 -7.22 5.74
N GLU A 205 24.06 -5.97 5.83
CA GLU A 205 24.35 -5.09 6.97
C GLU A 205 23.35 -5.31 8.13
N PHE A 206 23.71 -4.85 9.34
CA PHE A 206 22.86 -4.91 10.53
C PHE A 206 22.75 -3.52 11.19
N PRO A 207 21.89 -2.61 10.68
CA PRO A 207 21.71 -1.27 11.23
C PRO A 207 21.25 -1.29 12.69
N VAL A 208 21.91 -0.49 13.55
CA VAL A 208 21.52 -0.32 14.96
C VAL A 208 20.13 0.33 15.07
N GLU A 209 19.83 1.28 14.18
CA GLU A 209 18.56 2.01 14.13
C GLU A 209 18.23 2.40 12.69
N HIS A 210 17.37 1.60 12.05
CA HIS A 210 16.93 1.84 10.68
C HIS A 210 16.20 3.20 10.53
N ALA A 211 15.45 3.63 11.55
CA ALA A 211 14.63 4.84 11.50
C ALA A 211 15.47 6.14 11.52
N ALA A 212 16.80 6.05 11.67
CA ALA A 212 17.74 7.14 11.45
C ALA A 212 18.10 7.36 9.97
N GLY A 213 17.46 6.63 9.05
CA GLY A 213 17.64 6.75 7.60
C GLY A 213 18.55 5.68 6.98
N ASP A 214 19.01 4.71 7.78
CA ASP A 214 19.85 3.59 7.35
C ASP A 214 19.03 2.29 7.29
N ALA A 215 17.94 2.33 6.53
CA ALA A 215 16.96 1.25 6.41
C ALA A 215 17.31 0.21 5.32
N VAL A 216 18.56 -0.28 5.33
CA VAL A 216 19.02 -1.37 4.46
C VAL A 216 19.87 -2.34 5.27
N GLY A 217 19.48 -3.62 5.26
CA GLY A 217 20.08 -4.68 6.07
C GLY A 217 19.02 -5.49 6.83
N VAL A 218 19.44 -6.16 7.89
CA VAL A 218 18.56 -6.85 8.85
C VAL A 218 18.51 -6.03 10.14
N TYR A 219 17.31 -5.58 10.52
CA TYR A 219 17.12 -4.68 11.64
C TYR A 219 15.83 -4.94 12.41
N TRP A 220 15.81 -4.41 13.63
CA TRP A 220 14.61 -4.29 14.45
C TRP A 220 13.85 -3.01 14.09
N PHE A 221 12.52 -3.10 14.10
CA PHE A 221 11.63 -1.96 13.93
C PHE A 221 10.50 -2.00 14.96
N PRO A 222 10.09 -0.84 15.52
CA PRO A 222 9.05 -0.80 16.54
C PRO A 222 7.65 -0.98 15.93
N ASN A 223 6.65 -1.12 16.80
CA ASN A 223 5.24 -1.19 16.43
C ASN A 223 4.46 0.06 16.85
N SER A 224 3.39 0.38 16.13
CA SER A 224 2.39 1.40 16.50
C SER A 224 1.52 0.92 17.67
N ILE A 225 2.13 0.73 18.84
CA ILE A 225 1.53 0.10 20.02
C ILE A 225 1.85 0.94 21.26
N ASP A 226 0.84 1.11 22.11
CA ASP A 226 0.98 1.69 23.45
C ASP A 226 1.73 0.72 24.38
N PRO A 227 2.84 1.14 25.02
CA PRO A 227 3.75 0.22 25.73
C PRO A 227 3.17 -0.35 27.03
N VAL A 228 2.13 0.28 27.60
CA VAL A 228 1.55 -0.12 28.90
C VAL A 228 0.33 -1.02 28.68
N THR A 229 -0.59 -0.58 27.82
CA THR A 229 -1.85 -1.29 27.54
C THR A 229 -1.69 -2.39 26.49
N ARG A 230 -0.61 -2.34 25.70
CA ARG A 230 -0.39 -3.15 24.49
C ARG A 230 -1.55 -3.08 23.50
N SER A 231 -2.22 -1.93 23.47
CA SER A 231 -3.24 -1.60 22.48
C SER A 231 -2.66 -0.83 21.30
N ARG A 232 -3.30 -0.93 20.13
CA ARG A 232 -2.91 -0.19 18.93
C ARG A 232 -2.86 1.32 19.22
N SER A 233 -1.72 1.95 18.94
CA SER A 233 -1.60 3.40 18.84
C SER A 233 -1.88 3.83 17.39
N TYR A 234 -2.77 4.81 17.21
CA TYR A 234 -3.19 5.25 15.87
C TYR A 234 -3.80 6.66 15.93
N ALA A 235 -4.00 7.27 14.76
CA ALA A 235 -4.24 8.71 14.63
C ALA A 235 -5.43 9.24 15.45
N ARG A 236 -6.51 8.46 15.62
CA ARG A 236 -7.65 8.88 16.47
C ARG A 236 -7.26 9.00 17.94
N LEU A 237 -6.47 8.06 18.45
CA LEU A 237 -6.04 8.14 19.84
C LEU A 237 -5.04 9.29 20.01
N GLY A 238 -3.95 9.34 19.24
CA GLY A 238 -2.89 10.33 19.45
C GLY A 238 -3.26 11.78 19.06
N HIS A 239 -4.05 12.00 18.02
CA HIS A 239 -4.37 13.35 17.53
C HIS A 239 -5.81 13.80 17.82
N TYR A 240 -6.59 13.04 18.60
CA TYR A 240 -7.95 13.44 18.99
C TYR A 240 -8.34 13.01 20.41
N SER A 241 -8.41 11.71 20.70
CA SER A 241 -9.02 11.18 21.93
C SER A 241 -8.03 10.75 23.03
N ASN A 242 -6.79 11.25 23.02
CA ASN A 242 -5.85 11.08 24.12
C ASN A 242 -6.28 11.86 25.37
N GLU A 243 -5.75 11.52 26.54
CA GLU A 243 -6.06 12.21 27.80
C GLU A 243 -5.70 13.70 27.74
N GLY A 244 -6.62 14.59 28.15
CA GLY A 244 -6.50 16.04 27.98
C GLY A 244 -6.43 16.52 26.52
N GLY A 245 -6.69 15.63 25.56
CA GLY A 245 -6.37 15.77 24.15
C GLY A 245 -7.28 16.70 23.34
N PRO A 246 -7.07 16.77 22.01
CA PRO A 246 -7.75 17.71 21.13
C PRO A 246 -9.28 17.63 21.13
N HIS A 247 -9.88 16.47 21.44
CA HIS A 247 -11.34 16.31 21.59
C HIS A 247 -11.96 17.21 22.68
N THR A 248 -11.17 17.70 23.64
CA THR A 248 -11.63 18.64 24.69
C THR A 248 -11.71 20.09 24.21
N ARG A 249 -11.15 20.41 23.04
CA ARG A 249 -11.03 21.78 22.52
C ARG A 249 -12.35 22.21 21.87
N PRO A 250 -12.98 23.32 22.30
CA PRO A 250 -14.29 23.73 21.78
C PRO A 250 -14.28 24.14 20.30
N ASN A 251 -13.09 24.32 19.72
CA ASN A 251 -12.85 24.66 18.32
C ASN A 251 -12.37 23.48 17.45
N PHE A 252 -12.35 22.23 17.97
CA PHE A 252 -12.10 21.02 17.17
C PHE A 252 -13.40 20.24 17.02
N HIS A 253 -14.05 20.35 15.86
CA HIS A 253 -15.27 19.60 15.55
C HIS A 253 -14.95 18.42 14.64
N LEU A 254 -15.57 17.26 14.90
CA LEU A 254 -15.40 16.04 14.12
C LEU A 254 -16.78 15.53 13.69
N LEU A 255 -16.97 15.30 12.40
CA LEU A 255 -18.23 14.82 11.81
C LEU A 255 -18.03 13.43 11.18
N PRO A 256 -18.10 12.34 11.97
CA PRO A 256 -17.99 10.98 11.44
C PRO A 256 -19.24 10.56 10.68
N GLY A 257 -19.11 9.61 9.75
CA GLY A 257 -20.24 9.09 8.96
C GLY A 257 -20.67 9.96 7.78
N TYR A 258 -19.89 10.99 7.45
CA TYR A 258 -20.05 11.82 6.25
C TYR A 258 -18.80 11.72 5.38
N ARG A 259 -18.96 11.92 4.06
CA ARG A 259 -17.85 12.03 3.10
C ARG A 259 -17.92 13.36 2.35
N VAL A 260 -16.76 13.96 2.06
CA VAL A 260 -16.66 15.08 1.12
C VAL A 260 -16.92 14.55 -0.29
N THR A 261 -17.72 15.28 -1.07
CA THR A 261 -18.09 14.88 -2.44
C THR A 261 -17.45 15.78 -3.48
N GLN A 262 -17.39 17.09 -3.23
CA GLN A 262 -16.80 18.11 -4.10
C GLN A 262 -16.22 19.26 -3.28
N LEU A 263 -15.28 19.99 -3.86
CA LEU A 263 -14.85 21.32 -3.46
C LEU A 263 -15.85 22.37 -3.99
N LEU A 264 -15.90 23.53 -3.33
CA LEU A 264 -16.49 24.74 -3.89
C LEU A 264 -15.34 25.63 -4.34
N LEU A 265 -15.35 25.98 -5.63
CA LEU A 265 -14.28 26.72 -6.30
C LEU A 265 -14.87 27.98 -6.96
N ASP A 266 -14.32 29.14 -6.63
CA ASP A 266 -14.56 30.40 -7.32
C ASP A 266 -13.42 30.65 -8.33
N GLU A 267 -13.75 31.22 -9.48
CA GLU A 267 -12.77 31.63 -10.50
C GLU A 267 -12.04 32.90 -10.06
N VAL A 268 -10.75 33.01 -10.38
CA VAL A 268 -9.90 34.17 -10.03
C VAL A 268 -9.36 34.77 -11.32
N ASP A 269 -9.50 36.10 -11.49
CA ASP A 269 -9.00 36.82 -12.67
C ASP A 269 -7.48 36.61 -12.83
N GLU A 270 -7.05 36.20 -14.04
CA GLU A 270 -5.63 35.93 -14.35
C GLU A 270 -4.70 37.15 -14.17
N GLU A 271 -5.24 38.38 -14.22
CA GLU A 271 -4.48 39.60 -13.94
C GLU A 271 -4.03 39.72 -12.46
N ASP A 272 -4.75 39.07 -11.53
CA ASP A 272 -4.48 39.10 -10.09
C ASP A 272 -3.71 37.86 -9.58
N SER A 273 -3.70 36.74 -10.31
CA SER A 273 -2.85 35.57 -10.01
C SER A 273 -2.69 34.60 -11.19
N PRO A 274 -1.53 33.92 -11.36
CA PRO A 274 -1.41 32.74 -12.23
C PRO A 274 -2.24 31.52 -11.76
N GLU A 275 -2.97 31.62 -10.65
CA GLU A 275 -3.80 30.58 -10.05
C GLU A 275 -5.28 30.86 -10.38
N GLY A 276 -5.85 30.19 -11.40
CA GLY A 276 -7.21 30.49 -11.91
C GLY A 276 -8.39 30.11 -11.00
N TRP A 277 -8.16 29.37 -9.90
CA TRP A 277 -9.24 28.91 -9.01
C TRP A 277 -8.92 29.09 -7.52
N GLU A 278 -9.89 29.49 -6.71
CA GLU A 278 -9.78 29.55 -5.25
C GLU A 278 -10.77 28.60 -4.57
N ALA A 279 -10.27 27.75 -3.66
CA ALA A 279 -11.12 26.90 -2.83
C ALA A 279 -11.78 27.70 -1.69
N VAL A 280 -13.12 27.78 -1.73
CA VAL A 280 -13.94 28.56 -0.77
C VAL A 280 -14.80 27.68 0.15
N GLY A 281 -14.86 26.36 -0.09
CA GLY A 281 -15.59 25.43 0.77
C GLY A 281 -15.65 24.01 0.23
N VAL A 282 -16.54 23.19 0.79
CA VAL A 282 -16.77 21.79 0.39
C VAL A 282 -18.26 21.43 0.42
N LYS A 283 -18.68 20.51 -0.46
CA LYS A 283 -19.92 19.74 -0.34
C LYS A 283 -19.63 18.41 0.34
N PHE A 284 -20.55 17.95 1.19
CA PHE A 284 -20.45 16.67 1.86
C PHE A 284 -21.83 16.02 2.03
N ALA A 285 -21.86 14.70 2.08
CA ALA A 285 -23.08 13.89 2.22
C ALA A 285 -22.88 12.78 3.28
N PRO A 286 -23.96 12.25 3.88
CA PRO A 286 -23.89 11.02 4.65
C PRO A 286 -23.26 9.89 3.80
N ARG A 287 -22.44 9.05 4.43
CA ARG A 287 -21.72 7.96 3.74
C ARG A 287 -22.58 6.69 3.75
N ASP A 288 -23.14 6.35 2.60
CA ASP A 288 -23.82 5.07 2.36
C ASP A 288 -22.86 4.09 1.65
N GLY A 289 -21.82 3.62 2.35
CA GLY A 289 -20.83 2.71 1.77
C GLY A 289 -19.54 2.58 2.59
N ASP A 290 -18.61 1.76 2.08
CA ASP A 290 -17.38 1.37 2.78
C ASP A 290 -16.11 2.06 2.27
N MET A 291 -16.17 2.86 1.20
CA MET A 291 -15.02 3.64 0.71
C MET A 291 -14.92 5.03 1.37
N PRO A 292 -13.73 5.45 1.84
CA PRO A 292 -13.50 6.82 2.32
C PRO A 292 -13.37 7.79 1.14
N ALA A 293 -13.58 9.09 1.37
CA ALA A 293 -13.28 10.11 0.37
C ALA A 293 -11.76 10.22 0.19
N GLN A 294 -11.27 10.05 -1.04
CA GLN A 294 -9.87 10.17 -1.39
C GLN A 294 -9.57 11.49 -2.12
N PRO A 295 -8.36 12.08 -2.02
CA PRO A 295 -8.06 13.37 -2.63
C PRO A 295 -8.28 13.40 -4.15
N TYR A 296 -7.83 12.37 -4.87
CA TYR A 296 -7.97 12.29 -6.33
C TYR A 296 -9.44 12.30 -6.78
N GLN A 297 -10.32 11.55 -6.08
CA GLN A 297 -11.76 11.54 -6.34
C GLN A 297 -12.40 12.91 -6.06
N VAL A 298 -12.02 13.55 -4.94
CA VAL A 298 -12.56 14.87 -4.58
C VAL A 298 -12.10 15.93 -5.59
N LEU A 299 -10.84 15.91 -6.02
CA LEU A 299 -10.32 16.79 -7.07
C LEU A 299 -11.04 16.56 -8.41
N GLN A 300 -11.12 15.31 -8.87
CA GLN A 300 -11.77 14.95 -10.13
C GLN A 300 -13.25 15.36 -10.12
N ARG A 301 -14.05 14.99 -9.10
CA ARG A 301 -15.45 15.45 -8.96
C ARG A 301 -15.60 16.97 -8.87
N SER A 302 -14.53 17.71 -8.56
CA SER A 302 -14.53 19.18 -8.50
C SER A 302 -14.11 19.86 -9.81
N GLY A 303 -13.85 19.09 -10.87
CA GLY A 303 -13.38 19.61 -12.16
C GLY A 303 -11.87 19.82 -12.26
N ILE A 304 -11.08 19.28 -11.33
CA ILE A 304 -9.61 19.36 -11.33
C ILE A 304 -9.05 17.96 -11.65
N GLY A 305 -8.49 17.78 -12.85
CA GLY A 305 -7.92 16.49 -13.26
C GLY A 305 -7.72 16.28 -14.76
N PRO A 306 -7.52 15.02 -15.21
CA PRO A 306 -7.39 14.69 -16.63
C PRO A 306 -8.68 15.03 -17.40
N ARG A 307 -8.56 15.76 -18.51
CA ARG A 307 -9.70 16.30 -19.26
C ARG A 307 -10.64 15.20 -19.75
N ASP A 308 -10.06 14.15 -20.32
CA ASP A 308 -10.72 12.96 -20.82
C ASP A 308 -11.55 12.25 -19.72
N VAL A 309 -10.99 12.10 -18.52
CA VAL A 309 -11.66 11.47 -17.37
C VAL A 309 -12.85 12.31 -16.90
N LEU A 310 -12.68 13.64 -16.83
CA LEU A 310 -13.73 14.57 -16.42
C LEU A 310 -14.87 14.63 -17.44
N GLU A 311 -14.54 14.76 -18.73
CA GLU A 311 -15.52 14.81 -19.82
C GLU A 311 -16.29 13.48 -19.95
N ALA A 312 -15.62 12.34 -19.76
CA ALA A 312 -16.26 11.01 -19.76
C ALA A 312 -17.24 10.81 -18.58
N ALA A 313 -16.97 11.43 -17.43
CA ALA A 313 -17.85 11.42 -16.25
C ALA A 313 -18.90 12.55 -16.26
N GLY A 314 -18.94 13.39 -17.32
CA GLY A 314 -19.86 14.53 -17.40
C GLY A 314 -19.55 15.68 -16.43
N VAL A 315 -18.35 15.71 -15.84
CA VAL A 315 -17.90 16.75 -14.91
C VAL A 315 -17.34 17.95 -15.69
N GLU A 316 -17.69 19.16 -15.27
CA GLU A 316 -17.15 20.41 -15.82
C GLU A 316 -15.63 20.47 -15.65
N VAL A 317 -14.89 20.62 -16.77
CA VAL A 317 -13.43 20.75 -16.75
C VAL A 317 -13.03 22.16 -16.35
N LYS A 318 -12.70 22.35 -15.08
CA LYS A 318 -12.25 23.62 -14.50
C LYS A 318 -10.74 23.83 -14.62
N HIS A 319 -9.96 22.80 -14.27
CA HIS A 319 -8.51 22.82 -14.40
C HIS A 319 -8.02 21.46 -14.92
N HIS A 320 -7.38 21.48 -16.09
CA HIS A 320 -6.75 20.29 -16.62
C HIS A 320 -5.44 20.04 -15.89
N LEU A 321 -5.42 19.00 -15.06
CA LEU A 321 -4.25 18.58 -14.28
C LEU A 321 -4.08 17.07 -14.45
N PRO A 322 -3.36 16.60 -15.50
CA PRO A 322 -3.32 15.20 -15.90
C PRO A 322 -2.69 14.28 -14.84
N GLY A 323 -1.93 14.83 -13.89
CA GLY A 323 -1.40 14.11 -12.73
C GLY A 323 -2.44 13.57 -11.75
N VAL A 324 -3.66 14.13 -11.69
CA VAL A 324 -4.65 13.75 -10.65
C VAL A 324 -5.20 12.35 -10.92
N GLY A 325 -4.80 11.40 -10.08
CA GLY A 325 -5.11 9.99 -10.22
C GLY A 325 -4.13 9.22 -11.11
N TRP A 326 -3.13 9.87 -11.70
CA TRP A 326 -2.01 9.21 -12.38
C TRP A 326 -0.97 8.71 -11.37
N ASN A 327 0.06 8.00 -11.83
CA ASN A 327 1.21 7.57 -11.02
C ASN A 327 0.82 6.68 -9.83
N PHE A 328 -0.31 5.96 -9.91
CA PHE A 328 -0.75 5.04 -8.85
C PHE A 328 0.18 3.82 -8.78
N HIS A 329 0.70 3.54 -7.59
CA HIS A 329 1.55 2.38 -7.33
C HIS A 329 1.50 2.01 -5.84
N ASP A 330 1.92 0.79 -5.52
CA ASP A 330 1.95 0.17 -4.19
C ASP A 330 3.06 -0.90 -4.23
N HIS A 331 3.50 -1.44 -3.09
CA HIS A 331 4.43 -2.57 -3.10
C HIS A 331 3.73 -3.86 -3.54
N GLN A 332 4.46 -4.72 -4.24
CA GLN A 332 3.96 -6.00 -4.74
C GLN A 332 4.35 -7.13 -3.78
N MET A 333 3.41 -7.99 -3.40
CA MET A 333 3.60 -9.05 -2.41
C MET A 333 3.31 -10.43 -3.00
N SER A 334 4.31 -11.29 -2.97
CA SER A 334 4.20 -12.71 -3.33
C SER A 334 4.05 -13.58 -2.08
N ALA A 335 3.64 -14.84 -2.25
CA ALA A 335 3.58 -15.81 -1.15
C ALA A 335 4.74 -16.80 -1.27
N SER A 336 5.39 -17.15 -0.15
CA SER A 336 6.45 -18.14 -0.08
C SER A 336 6.26 -18.99 1.17
N SER A 337 6.09 -20.30 1.05
CA SER A 337 5.81 -21.18 2.20
C SER A 337 6.80 -22.33 2.28
N TRP A 338 7.17 -22.65 3.52
CA TRP A 338 8.22 -23.58 3.87
C TRP A 338 7.76 -24.48 5.02
N SER A 339 8.51 -25.54 5.26
CA SER A 339 8.38 -26.42 6.42
C SER A 339 9.74 -26.59 7.07
N TRP A 340 9.77 -26.67 8.40
CA TRP A 340 11.00 -26.88 9.17
C TRP A 340 11.16 -28.37 9.48
N GLY A 341 12.32 -28.96 9.16
CA GLY A 341 12.67 -30.31 9.60
C GLY A 341 13.06 -30.39 11.07
N VAL A 342 13.40 -29.25 11.69
CA VAL A 342 13.69 -29.12 13.12
C VAL A 342 12.49 -28.57 13.88
N GLU A 343 12.06 -29.26 14.94
CA GLU A 343 11.00 -28.78 15.84
C GLU A 343 11.54 -27.70 16.78
N VAL A 344 11.04 -26.47 16.65
CA VAL A 344 11.42 -25.33 17.49
C VAL A 344 10.25 -24.96 18.41
N GLN A 345 10.48 -25.00 19.72
CA GLN A 345 9.46 -24.77 20.74
C GLN A 345 9.84 -23.65 21.72
N PRO A 346 8.87 -22.84 22.21
CA PRO A 346 7.47 -22.79 21.76
C PRO A 346 7.32 -22.17 20.37
N SER A 347 6.23 -22.49 19.66
CA SER A 347 5.90 -21.92 18.35
C SER A 347 4.47 -21.36 18.29
N ALA A 348 4.18 -20.59 17.23
CA ALA A 348 2.82 -20.13 16.94
C ALA A 348 1.83 -21.28 16.68
N GLU A 349 2.31 -22.43 16.16
CA GLU A 349 1.49 -23.64 16.00
C GLU A 349 1.18 -24.27 17.36
N THR A 350 2.15 -24.32 18.28
CA THR A 350 1.94 -24.80 19.65
C THR A 350 0.96 -23.89 20.41
N LEU A 351 0.99 -22.58 20.17
CA LEU A 351 -0.05 -21.66 20.66
C LEU A 351 -1.43 -21.93 20.06
N ALA A 352 -1.53 -22.44 18.83
CA ALA A 352 -2.83 -22.81 18.25
C ALA A 352 -3.34 -24.18 18.72
N SER A 353 -2.44 -25.12 19.06
CA SER A 353 -2.75 -26.55 19.25
C SER A 353 -2.68 -27.06 20.69
N ASP A 354 -1.90 -26.44 21.58
CA ASP A 354 -1.73 -26.87 22.97
C ASP A 354 -2.60 -26.03 23.94
N PRO A 355 -3.63 -26.63 24.59
CA PRO A 355 -4.49 -25.93 25.55
C PRO A 355 -3.78 -25.47 26.82
N GLU A 356 -2.73 -26.16 27.28
CA GLU A 356 -1.97 -25.78 28.48
C GLU A 356 -1.06 -24.58 28.18
N PHE A 357 -0.39 -24.57 27.04
CA PHE A 357 0.39 -23.42 26.59
C PHE A 357 -0.50 -22.19 26.31
N MET A 358 -1.70 -22.39 25.75
CA MET A 358 -2.70 -21.32 25.63
C MET A 358 -3.19 -20.78 26.97
N ALA A 359 -3.41 -21.66 27.97
CA ALA A 359 -3.78 -21.22 29.31
C ALA A 359 -2.68 -20.33 29.92
N MET A 360 -1.42 -20.76 29.84
CA MET A 360 -0.25 -19.97 30.28
C MET A 360 -0.16 -18.62 29.54
N ALA A 361 -0.32 -18.60 28.22
CA ALA A 361 -0.28 -17.37 27.43
C ALA A 361 -1.41 -16.40 27.82
N ASN A 362 -2.61 -16.91 28.08
CA ASN A 362 -3.75 -16.13 28.57
C ASN A 362 -3.50 -15.56 29.98
N GLU A 363 -2.88 -16.33 30.89
CA GLU A 363 -2.54 -15.88 32.24
C GLU A 363 -1.50 -14.75 32.23
N LEU A 364 -0.41 -14.89 31.46
CA LEU A 364 0.58 -13.83 31.26
C LEU A 364 -0.08 -12.57 30.67
N TRP A 365 -0.84 -12.73 29.59
CA TRP A 365 -1.53 -11.60 28.96
C TRP A 365 -2.52 -10.90 29.91
N ALA A 366 -3.21 -11.64 30.78
CA ALA A 366 -4.10 -11.09 31.79
C ALA A 366 -3.33 -10.35 32.91
N ALA A 367 -2.19 -10.89 33.35
CA ALA A 367 -1.42 -10.36 34.46
C ALA A 367 -0.62 -9.08 34.11
N ASN A 368 0.07 -9.06 32.98
CA ASN A 368 1.06 -8.02 32.66
C ASN A 368 1.21 -7.68 31.16
N LYS A 369 0.38 -8.26 30.28
CA LYS A 369 0.47 -8.08 28.81
C LYS A 369 1.78 -8.57 28.17
N THR A 370 2.43 -9.59 28.76
CA THR A 370 3.59 -10.27 28.14
C THR A 370 3.24 -11.68 27.68
N GLY A 371 4.25 -12.43 27.20
CA GLY A 371 4.12 -13.79 26.71
C GLY A 371 3.63 -13.86 25.25
N PRO A 372 3.24 -15.05 24.77
CA PRO A 372 2.98 -15.31 23.34
C PRO A 372 1.95 -14.39 22.66
N HIS A 373 0.94 -13.90 23.39
CA HIS A 373 -0.04 -12.94 22.84
C HIS A 373 0.53 -11.55 22.55
N ALA A 374 1.76 -11.27 23.00
CA ALA A 374 2.51 -10.06 22.68
C ALA A 374 3.46 -10.24 21.48
N ALA A 375 3.45 -11.39 20.81
CA ALA A 375 4.21 -11.61 19.57
C ALA A 375 3.69 -10.68 18.46
N TYR A 376 4.47 -9.65 18.12
CA TYR A 376 4.18 -8.75 17.00
C TYR A 376 5.36 -8.75 16.04
N THR A 377 5.08 -8.51 14.75
CA THR A 377 6.11 -8.36 13.73
C THR A 377 6.98 -7.14 13.98
N ASN A 378 8.27 -7.34 14.25
CA ASN A 378 9.22 -6.27 14.57
C ASN A 378 10.65 -6.49 14.01
N SER A 379 10.85 -7.47 13.12
CA SER A 379 12.14 -7.69 12.42
C SER A 379 11.94 -8.12 10.96
N GLY A 380 12.91 -7.78 10.11
CA GLY A 380 12.91 -8.15 8.70
C GLY A 380 14.25 -7.85 8.02
N ALA A 381 14.45 -8.44 6.84
CA ALA A 381 15.57 -8.16 5.95
C ALA A 381 15.11 -7.23 4.82
N PHE A 382 15.68 -6.04 4.74
CA PHE A 382 15.42 -5.02 3.72
C PHE A 382 16.66 -4.87 2.86
N LEU A 383 16.73 -5.58 1.73
CA LEU A 383 17.99 -5.86 1.02
C LEU A 383 18.08 -5.17 -0.34
N PRO A 384 19.24 -4.59 -0.70
CA PRO A 384 19.45 -3.91 -1.98
C PRO A 384 19.68 -4.93 -3.11
N LEU A 385 19.52 -4.51 -4.37
CA LEU A 385 19.57 -5.43 -5.52
C LEU A 385 20.88 -6.24 -5.60
N SER A 386 22.01 -5.61 -5.25
CA SER A 386 23.35 -6.20 -5.25
C SER A 386 23.57 -7.32 -4.24
N VAL A 387 22.74 -7.42 -3.19
CA VAL A 387 22.74 -8.57 -2.26
C VAL A 387 21.87 -9.71 -2.80
N LEU A 388 20.84 -9.39 -3.58
CA LEU A 388 19.93 -10.38 -4.14
C LEU A 388 20.60 -11.17 -5.29
N THR A 389 21.31 -10.48 -6.19
CA THR A 389 21.97 -11.08 -7.36
C THR A 389 23.29 -10.40 -7.74
N GLU A 390 24.25 -11.17 -8.23
CA GLU A 390 25.48 -10.70 -8.88
C GLU A 390 25.19 -9.98 -10.22
N GLU A 391 24.07 -10.30 -10.87
CA GLU A 391 23.63 -9.76 -12.17
C GLU A 391 23.02 -8.34 -12.05
N PHE A 392 23.08 -7.70 -10.88
CA PHE A 392 22.38 -6.44 -10.60
C PHE A 392 22.72 -5.31 -11.60
N ALA A 393 23.97 -5.25 -12.06
CA ALA A 393 24.42 -4.25 -13.02
C ALA A 393 23.75 -4.40 -14.39
N GLU A 394 23.41 -5.62 -14.81
CA GLU A 394 22.67 -5.86 -16.05
C GLU A 394 21.22 -5.41 -15.92
N ILE A 395 20.59 -5.68 -14.77
CA ILE A 395 19.22 -5.23 -14.46
C ILE A 395 19.15 -3.70 -14.40
N VAL A 396 20.12 -3.04 -13.75
CA VAL A 396 20.25 -1.58 -13.74
C VAL A 396 20.38 -1.03 -15.16
N ALA A 397 21.18 -1.67 -16.01
CA ALA A 397 21.33 -1.27 -17.41
C ALA A 397 20.03 -1.48 -18.23
N MET A 398 19.24 -2.53 -17.95
CA MET A 398 17.93 -2.73 -18.56
C MET A 398 16.96 -1.60 -18.20
N VAL A 399 16.90 -1.18 -16.93
CA VAL A 399 16.05 -0.05 -16.49
C VAL A 399 16.51 1.25 -17.13
N ALA A 400 17.81 1.52 -17.14
CA ALA A 400 18.39 2.73 -17.71
C ALA A 400 18.18 2.86 -19.23
N ALA A 401 17.93 1.75 -19.92
CA ALA A 401 17.72 1.69 -21.37
C ALA A 401 16.24 1.74 -21.80
N GLN A 402 15.28 1.74 -20.86
CA GLN A 402 13.86 1.82 -21.20
C GLN A 402 13.50 3.21 -21.78
N GLU A 403 12.73 3.22 -22.86
CA GLU A 403 12.05 4.44 -23.29
C GLU A 403 10.82 4.65 -22.40
N PRO A 404 10.52 5.89 -21.93
CA PRO A 404 9.49 6.13 -20.94
C PRO A 404 8.07 5.80 -21.41
N THR A 405 7.85 5.62 -22.72
CA THR A 405 6.56 5.22 -23.30
C THR A 405 6.40 3.71 -23.47
N GLU A 406 7.45 2.90 -23.28
CA GLU A 406 7.49 1.48 -23.66
C GLU A 406 6.47 0.60 -22.90
N TYR A 407 6.20 0.93 -21.63
CA TYR A 407 5.33 0.17 -20.72
C TYR A 407 4.16 1.00 -20.13
N LEU A 408 4.01 2.25 -20.56
CA LEU A 408 2.91 3.12 -20.16
C LEU A 408 1.69 2.96 -21.08
N PRO A 409 0.48 3.38 -20.67
CA PRO A 409 -0.66 3.50 -21.57
C PRO A 409 -0.36 4.39 -22.80
N GLU A 410 -0.92 4.03 -23.95
CA GLU A 410 -0.91 4.91 -25.12
C GLU A 410 -1.71 6.20 -24.85
N GLY A 411 -1.31 7.30 -25.49
CA GLY A 411 -2.06 8.56 -25.45
C GLY A 411 -1.98 9.35 -24.13
N LEU A 412 -1.05 9.01 -23.23
CA LEU A 412 -0.76 9.85 -22.07
C LEU A 412 -0.29 11.26 -22.46
N ASP A 413 -0.57 12.20 -21.57
CA ASP A 413 -0.05 13.56 -21.61
C ASP A 413 1.49 13.58 -21.52
N GLU A 414 2.12 14.50 -22.25
CA GLU A 414 3.59 14.58 -22.37
C GLU A 414 4.28 14.87 -21.03
N THR A 415 3.63 15.57 -20.10
CA THR A 415 4.16 15.85 -18.76
C THR A 415 4.24 14.58 -17.91
N LEU A 416 3.29 13.64 -18.09
CA LEU A 416 3.28 12.35 -17.38
C LEU A 416 4.39 11.43 -17.87
N ILE A 417 4.67 11.46 -19.18
CA ILE A 417 5.77 10.73 -19.81
C ILE A 417 7.11 11.31 -19.35
N ALA A 418 7.25 12.64 -19.31
CA ALA A 418 8.44 13.32 -18.79
C ALA A 418 8.68 13.00 -17.30
N GLY A 419 7.63 13.03 -16.48
CA GLY A 419 7.71 12.65 -15.06
C GLY A 419 8.09 11.19 -14.84
N TYR A 420 7.56 10.25 -15.63
CA TYR A 420 7.94 8.85 -15.56
C TYR A 420 9.39 8.62 -15.99
N LYS A 421 9.88 9.34 -17.01
CA LYS A 421 11.30 9.32 -17.38
C LYS A 421 12.18 9.74 -16.20
N GLN A 422 11.83 10.83 -15.50
CA GLN A 422 12.60 11.28 -14.34
C GLN A 422 12.58 10.24 -13.20
N GLN A 423 11.47 9.51 -13.02
CA GLN A 423 11.39 8.39 -12.09
C GLN A 423 12.27 7.20 -12.50
N LEU A 424 12.39 6.87 -13.79
CA LEU A 424 13.31 5.82 -14.27
C LEU A 424 14.77 6.15 -13.96
N GLU A 425 15.18 7.41 -14.11
CA GLU A 425 16.53 7.88 -13.75
C GLU A 425 16.79 7.74 -12.23
N VAL A 426 15.80 8.08 -11.40
CA VAL A 426 15.87 7.93 -9.93
C VAL A 426 15.91 6.46 -9.51
N LEU A 427 15.06 5.61 -10.08
CA LEU A 427 15.05 4.17 -9.81
C LEU A 427 16.38 3.53 -10.25
N THR A 428 16.91 3.89 -11.42
CA THR A 428 18.24 3.45 -11.90
C THR A 428 19.32 3.78 -10.87
N ARG A 429 19.31 5.00 -10.30
CA ARG A 429 20.25 5.42 -9.25
C ARG A 429 20.10 4.57 -7.98
N GLN A 430 18.87 4.36 -7.50
CA GLN A 430 18.59 3.58 -6.30
C GLN A 430 19.01 2.10 -6.46
N LEU A 431 18.71 1.48 -7.60
CA LEU A 431 19.03 0.08 -7.91
C LEU A 431 20.53 -0.18 -8.08
N ASN A 432 21.28 0.83 -8.52
CA ASN A 432 22.75 0.78 -8.61
C ASN A 432 23.45 1.09 -7.27
N GLY A 433 22.70 1.58 -6.28
CA GLY A 433 23.19 1.88 -4.93
C GLY A 433 23.01 0.72 -3.95
N THR A 434 23.48 0.95 -2.72
CA THR A 434 23.27 0.05 -1.57
C THR A 434 22.44 0.69 -0.46
N LYS A 435 21.85 1.86 -0.72
CA LYS A 435 21.06 2.65 0.25
C LYS A 435 19.55 2.65 0.00
N SER A 436 19.11 1.85 -0.97
CA SER A 436 17.69 1.58 -1.25
C SER A 436 17.44 0.06 -1.28
N ALA A 437 16.53 -0.43 -0.44
CA ALA A 437 16.11 -1.83 -0.47
C ALA A 437 15.19 -2.12 -1.67
N VAL A 438 15.32 -3.33 -2.24
CA VAL A 438 14.43 -3.89 -3.28
C VAL A 438 13.54 -4.98 -2.71
N LEU A 439 14.12 -5.85 -1.88
CA LEU A 439 13.38 -6.87 -1.14
C LEU A 439 13.06 -6.37 0.27
N GLU A 440 11.81 -6.54 0.69
CA GLU A 440 11.46 -6.71 2.09
C GLU A 440 11.09 -8.19 2.34
N LEU A 441 11.78 -8.80 3.31
CA LEU A 441 11.47 -10.14 3.83
C LEU A 441 11.34 -10.06 5.35
N ILE A 442 10.11 -9.83 5.81
CA ILE A 442 9.72 -9.96 7.21
C ILE A 442 9.92 -11.41 7.69
N PHE A 443 10.40 -11.57 8.93
CA PHE A 443 10.44 -12.87 9.59
C PHE A 443 10.09 -12.77 11.08
N THR A 444 9.22 -13.68 11.53
CA THR A 444 8.68 -13.74 12.91
C THR A 444 8.73 -15.17 13.48
N GLY A 445 9.63 -16.01 12.97
CA GLY A 445 9.76 -17.41 13.41
C GLY A 445 8.68 -18.38 12.90
N VAL A 446 7.74 -17.92 12.07
CA VAL A 446 6.82 -18.78 11.31
C VAL A 446 7.44 -19.23 9.98
N SER A 447 6.92 -20.29 9.35
CA SER A 447 7.43 -20.84 8.09
C SER A 447 6.70 -20.36 6.82
N SER A 448 5.87 -19.31 6.94
CA SER A 448 5.14 -18.72 5.82
C SER A 448 5.50 -17.24 5.72
N PHE A 449 5.98 -16.83 4.55
CA PHE A 449 6.57 -15.52 4.28
C PHE A 449 5.80 -14.79 3.19
N GLN A 450 5.92 -13.48 3.22
CA GLN A 450 5.38 -12.57 2.23
C GLN A 450 6.51 -11.70 1.68
N PRO A 451 7.30 -12.19 0.70
CA PRO A 451 8.31 -11.38 0.06
C PRO A 451 7.68 -10.20 -0.67
N ILE A 452 8.17 -9.01 -0.38
CA ILE A 452 7.65 -7.75 -0.93
C ILE A 452 8.71 -7.14 -1.86
N ASN A 453 8.30 -6.82 -3.09
CA ASN A 453 9.07 -5.98 -3.99
C ASN A 453 8.76 -4.50 -3.68
N LEU A 454 9.77 -3.79 -3.19
CA LEU A 454 9.74 -2.38 -2.82
C LEU A 454 9.96 -1.44 -4.02
N ARG A 455 10.56 -1.92 -5.12
CA ARG A 455 10.83 -1.11 -6.33
C ARG A 455 9.94 -1.57 -7.46
N VAL A 456 8.83 -0.86 -7.63
CA VAL A 456 7.87 -1.10 -8.71
C VAL A 456 8.10 -0.06 -9.81
N LEU A 457 8.29 -0.50 -11.05
CA LEU A 457 8.37 0.34 -12.24
C LEU A 457 7.01 0.52 -12.91
N SER A 458 6.10 -0.45 -12.79
CA SER A 458 4.73 -0.31 -13.32
C SER A 458 4.03 0.91 -12.72
N ARG A 459 3.27 1.64 -13.53
CA ARG A 459 2.44 2.78 -13.09
C ARG A 459 1.01 2.61 -13.53
N GLY A 460 0.12 2.64 -12.55
CA GLY A 460 -1.32 2.57 -12.70
C GLY A 460 -2.00 3.92 -12.65
N PHE A 461 -3.33 3.89 -12.56
CA PHE A 461 -4.16 5.06 -12.27
C PHE A 461 -5.36 4.72 -11.38
N VAL A 462 -5.89 5.76 -10.72
CA VAL A 462 -7.24 5.75 -10.16
C VAL A 462 -8.02 6.93 -10.70
N ARG A 463 -9.13 6.63 -11.38
CA ARG A 463 -9.93 7.57 -12.14
C ARG A 463 -11.38 7.57 -11.65
N LEU A 464 -12.07 8.68 -11.88
CA LEU A 464 -13.50 8.77 -11.67
C LEU A 464 -14.21 7.80 -12.64
N SER A 465 -15.27 7.13 -12.18
CA SER A 465 -16.08 6.31 -13.08
C SER A 465 -16.86 7.21 -14.04
N PRO A 466 -17.06 6.83 -15.31
CA PRO A 466 -18.01 7.49 -16.21
C PRO A 466 -19.45 7.55 -15.65
N ASP A 467 -19.81 6.64 -14.74
CA ASP A 467 -21.11 6.61 -14.06
C ASP A 467 -21.20 7.59 -12.85
N ASP A 468 -20.09 8.24 -12.47
CA ASP A 468 -20.05 9.25 -11.42
C ASP A 468 -20.29 10.64 -12.02
N ASP A 469 -21.55 11.02 -12.14
CA ASP A 469 -22.00 12.31 -12.70
C ASP A 469 -21.50 13.57 -11.96
N GLY A 470 -20.65 13.42 -10.93
CA GLY A 470 -20.13 14.46 -10.05
C GLY A 470 -21.19 15.18 -9.19
N ALA A 471 -22.48 15.02 -9.50
CA ALA A 471 -23.60 15.70 -8.88
C ALA A 471 -24.30 14.83 -7.81
N GLY A 472 -24.17 13.51 -7.90
CA GLY A 472 -24.62 12.54 -6.93
C GLY A 472 -23.85 12.61 -5.61
N ARG A 473 -24.11 11.65 -4.72
CA ARG A 473 -23.37 11.59 -3.44
C ARG A 473 -21.93 11.11 -3.63
N GLY A 474 -21.55 10.64 -4.82
CA GLY A 474 -20.26 9.96 -5.05
C GLY A 474 -20.24 8.51 -4.56
N ASP A 475 -21.32 7.75 -4.81
CA ASP A 475 -21.43 6.31 -4.52
C ASP A 475 -20.86 5.41 -5.62
N ALA A 476 -20.53 5.97 -6.78
CA ALA A 476 -19.82 5.23 -7.81
C ALA A 476 -18.39 4.94 -7.35
N GLU A 477 -18.00 3.67 -7.45
CA GLU A 477 -16.64 3.22 -7.18
C GLU A 477 -15.69 3.76 -8.27
N PRO A 478 -14.43 4.12 -7.92
CA PRO A 478 -13.48 4.62 -8.89
C PRO A 478 -13.01 3.49 -9.81
N VAL A 479 -12.66 3.86 -11.04
CA VAL A 479 -11.92 2.99 -11.94
C VAL A 479 -10.47 2.90 -11.44
N VAL A 480 -10.08 1.72 -10.96
CA VAL A 480 -8.73 1.41 -10.47
C VAL A 480 -8.04 0.50 -11.48
N ASP A 481 -6.85 0.88 -11.94
CA ASP A 481 -5.93 -0.01 -12.63
C ASP A 481 -4.56 0.08 -11.97
N TYR A 482 -4.12 -1.00 -11.32
CA TYR A 482 -2.79 -1.10 -10.72
C TYR A 482 -1.68 -1.18 -11.78
N ARG A 483 -1.98 -1.69 -12.98
CA ARG A 483 -1.02 -2.02 -14.04
C ARG A 483 0.16 -2.88 -13.56
N ALA A 484 0.00 -3.64 -12.48
CA ALA A 484 1.07 -4.44 -11.90
C ALA A 484 1.60 -5.49 -12.90
N LEU A 485 2.93 -5.63 -12.97
CA LEU A 485 3.63 -6.45 -13.96
C LEU A 485 3.38 -6.08 -15.44
N THR A 486 3.06 -4.82 -15.73
CA THR A 486 3.11 -4.29 -17.11
C THR A 486 4.53 -3.92 -17.52
N ASN A 487 5.38 -3.48 -16.59
CA ASN A 487 6.82 -3.39 -16.80
C ASN A 487 7.48 -4.77 -16.51
N PRO A 488 8.21 -5.38 -17.45
CA PRO A 488 8.78 -6.72 -17.29
C PRO A 488 9.88 -6.77 -16.22
N VAL A 489 10.50 -5.64 -15.85
CA VAL A 489 11.49 -5.61 -14.77
C VAL A 489 10.86 -5.91 -13.40
N ASP A 490 9.57 -5.62 -13.19
CA ASP A 490 8.86 -6.02 -11.96
C ASP A 490 8.79 -7.55 -11.82
N VAL A 491 8.66 -8.27 -12.94
CA VAL A 491 8.74 -9.74 -12.96
C VAL A 491 10.17 -10.17 -12.62
N LEU A 492 11.17 -9.55 -13.23
CA LEU A 492 12.59 -9.86 -13.00
C LEU A 492 13.01 -9.65 -11.53
N PHE A 493 12.55 -8.58 -10.88
CA PHE A 493 12.75 -8.40 -9.44
C PHE A 493 12.13 -9.54 -8.62
N ASN A 494 10.90 -9.96 -8.92
CA ASN A 494 10.30 -11.12 -8.26
C ASN A 494 11.10 -12.42 -8.51
N ARG A 495 11.60 -12.67 -9.72
CA ARG A 495 12.48 -13.82 -10.01
C ARG A 495 13.76 -13.78 -9.16
N VAL A 496 14.43 -12.62 -9.10
CA VAL A 496 15.64 -12.38 -8.30
C VAL A 496 15.39 -12.54 -6.80
N ILE A 497 14.26 -12.03 -6.30
CA ILE A 497 13.81 -12.20 -4.91
C ILE A 497 13.67 -13.69 -4.56
N PHE A 498 12.98 -14.49 -5.38
CA PHE A 498 12.80 -15.91 -5.09
C PHE A 498 14.11 -16.71 -5.22
N LYS A 499 15.00 -16.34 -6.15
CA LYS A 499 16.37 -16.89 -6.22
C LYS A 499 17.16 -16.60 -4.93
N PHE A 500 17.11 -15.36 -4.42
CA PHE A 500 17.75 -15.00 -3.15
C PHE A 500 17.19 -15.83 -1.98
N ILE A 501 15.86 -15.91 -1.86
CA ILE A 501 15.19 -16.61 -0.75
C ILE A 501 15.55 -18.09 -0.73
N ARG A 502 15.53 -18.75 -1.89
CA ARG A 502 15.95 -20.16 -2.03
C ARG A 502 17.42 -20.35 -1.68
N ARG A 503 18.30 -19.44 -2.11
CA ARG A 503 19.74 -19.45 -1.76
C ARG A 503 19.95 -19.28 -0.25
N PHE A 504 19.19 -18.39 0.39
CA PHE A 504 19.24 -18.17 1.83
C PHE A 504 18.78 -19.40 2.62
N PHE A 505 17.62 -19.97 2.30
CA PHE A 505 17.14 -21.18 2.98
C PHE A 505 18.00 -22.42 2.71
N ALA A 506 18.65 -22.52 1.54
CA ALA A 506 19.61 -23.58 1.24
C ALA A 506 21.03 -23.35 1.84
N SER A 507 21.26 -22.26 2.58
CA SER A 507 22.56 -22.00 3.22
C SER A 507 22.84 -22.99 4.36
N GLU A 508 24.13 -23.27 4.62
CA GLU A 508 24.55 -24.18 5.70
C GLU A 508 23.96 -23.76 7.06
N ALA A 509 23.93 -22.45 7.35
CA ALA A 509 23.36 -21.91 8.58
C ALA A 509 21.84 -22.13 8.69
N MET A 510 21.07 -21.94 7.60
CA MET A 510 19.62 -22.22 7.63
C MET A 510 19.31 -23.72 7.70
N VAL A 511 20.09 -24.55 7.00
CA VAL A 511 19.94 -26.01 7.01
C VAL A 511 20.27 -26.60 8.38
N GLU A 512 21.36 -26.17 9.02
CA GLU A 512 21.70 -26.59 10.39
C GLU A 512 20.63 -26.13 11.41
N ALA A 513 20.10 -24.92 11.24
CA ALA A 513 19.20 -24.32 12.22
C ALA A 513 17.74 -24.81 12.13
N LEU A 514 17.18 -24.95 10.92
CA LEU A 514 15.74 -25.26 10.71
C LEU A 514 15.46 -26.43 9.74
N ASP A 515 16.45 -26.93 8.99
CA ASP A 515 16.29 -27.92 7.91
C ASP A 515 15.11 -27.59 6.97
N PRO A 516 15.15 -26.46 6.24
CA PRO A 516 13.98 -25.90 5.58
C PRO A 516 13.68 -26.56 4.22
N THR A 517 12.42 -26.97 4.02
CA THR A 517 11.92 -27.50 2.74
C THR A 517 10.83 -26.58 2.16
N GLU A 518 11.01 -26.15 0.90
CA GLU A 518 10.04 -25.30 0.18
C GLU A 518 8.74 -26.08 -0.09
N VAL A 519 7.61 -25.48 0.30
CA VAL A 519 6.26 -26.02 0.07
C VAL A 519 5.61 -25.34 -1.14
N ALA A 520 5.80 -24.02 -1.30
CA ALA A 520 5.36 -23.27 -2.49
C ALA A 520 6.23 -22.01 -2.70
N PRO A 521 6.45 -21.57 -3.96
CA PRO A 521 5.84 -22.08 -5.20
C PRO A 521 6.44 -23.34 -5.81
N GLN A 522 7.66 -23.74 -5.45
CA GLN A 522 8.45 -24.84 -6.06
C GLN A 522 8.81 -24.69 -7.55
N ALA A 523 8.04 -23.94 -8.36
CA ALA A 523 8.35 -23.65 -9.75
C ALA A 523 9.71 -22.95 -9.91
N ASP A 524 10.50 -23.34 -10.90
CA ASP A 524 11.83 -22.76 -11.15
C ASP A 524 11.71 -21.26 -11.45
N ALA A 525 12.49 -20.42 -10.75
CA ALA A 525 12.38 -18.96 -10.80
C ALA A 525 12.69 -18.36 -12.18
N ASP A 526 13.32 -19.11 -13.09
CA ASP A 526 13.55 -18.68 -14.48
C ASP A 526 12.53 -19.26 -15.49
N SER A 527 11.59 -20.10 -15.05
CA SER A 527 10.59 -20.73 -15.92
C SER A 527 9.41 -19.80 -16.27
N ASP A 528 8.72 -20.12 -17.37
CA ASP A 528 7.40 -19.54 -17.69
C ASP A 528 6.34 -19.94 -16.64
N GLU A 529 6.49 -21.11 -16.01
CA GLU A 529 5.58 -21.61 -14.96
C GLU A 529 5.61 -20.72 -13.71
N PHE A 530 6.81 -20.25 -13.30
CA PHE A 530 6.93 -19.30 -12.19
C PHE A 530 6.30 -17.95 -12.51
N GLU A 531 6.42 -17.46 -13.75
CA GLU A 531 5.76 -16.21 -14.14
C GLU A 531 4.23 -16.36 -14.21
N GLU A 532 3.72 -17.45 -14.76
CA GLU A 532 2.28 -17.75 -14.75
C GLU A 532 1.74 -17.88 -13.32
N TRP A 533 2.49 -18.52 -12.42
CA TRP A 533 2.19 -18.54 -10.99
C TRP A 533 2.19 -17.13 -10.38
N LEU A 534 3.19 -16.31 -10.68
CA LEU A 534 3.31 -14.94 -10.16
C LEU A 534 2.13 -14.08 -10.63
N ARG A 535 1.82 -14.09 -11.93
CA ARG A 535 0.69 -13.35 -12.52
C ARG A 535 -0.65 -13.82 -11.96
N THR A 536 -0.78 -15.10 -11.63
CA THR A 536 -2.01 -15.68 -11.04
C THR A 536 -2.16 -15.43 -9.54
N THR A 537 -1.07 -15.35 -8.77
CA THR A 537 -1.12 -15.36 -7.30
C THR A 537 -0.69 -14.06 -6.63
N MET A 538 0.19 -13.26 -7.25
CA MET A 538 0.74 -12.07 -6.61
C MET A 538 -0.35 -11.07 -6.22
N ASN A 539 -0.16 -10.44 -5.07
CA ASN A 539 -0.98 -9.35 -4.60
C ASN A 539 -0.32 -8.01 -5.00
N PRO A 540 -0.93 -7.17 -5.85
CA PRO A 540 -0.34 -5.90 -6.30
C PRO A 540 -0.37 -4.79 -5.26
N SER A 541 -0.72 -5.09 -4.01
CA SER A 541 -0.94 -4.11 -2.96
C SER A 541 -0.76 -4.72 -1.58
N VAL A 542 0.09 -4.09 -0.76
CA VAL A 542 0.17 -4.33 0.70
C VAL A 542 -0.60 -3.26 1.49
N ALA A 543 -1.50 -2.54 0.81
CA ALA A 543 -2.17 -1.33 1.29
C ALA A 543 -1.21 -0.15 1.56
N HIS A 544 -0.18 0.01 0.74
CA HIS A 544 0.65 1.22 0.64
C HIS A 544 0.42 2.02 -0.67
N PRO A 545 -0.83 2.30 -1.10
CA PRO A 545 -1.08 3.03 -2.34
C PRO A 545 -0.58 4.48 -2.25
N SER A 546 0.15 4.88 -3.28
CA SER A 546 0.89 6.15 -3.36
C SER A 546 0.76 6.82 -4.74
N GLY A 547 1.23 8.06 -4.83
CA GLY A 547 1.50 8.76 -6.10
C GLY A 547 0.33 9.46 -6.79
N THR A 548 -0.93 9.19 -6.43
CA THR A 548 -2.12 9.73 -7.12
C THR A 548 -2.31 11.25 -7.10
N CYS A 549 -1.54 11.95 -6.27
CA CYS A 549 -1.47 13.42 -6.21
C CYS A 549 0.00 13.86 -6.04
N ALA A 550 0.90 13.29 -6.86
CA ALA A 550 2.35 13.39 -6.72
C ALA A 550 2.89 14.81 -6.43
N LEU A 551 3.88 14.87 -5.54
CA LEU A 551 4.70 16.05 -5.29
C LEU A 551 5.67 16.27 -6.46
N GLY A 552 5.57 17.41 -7.14
CA GLY A 552 6.47 17.75 -8.24
C GLY A 552 5.96 18.89 -9.13
N PRO A 553 6.80 19.38 -10.05
CA PRO A 553 6.44 20.42 -11.02
C PRO A 553 5.38 19.91 -12.00
N ILE A 554 4.56 20.82 -12.53
CA ILE A 554 3.46 20.46 -13.45
C ILE A 554 4.01 19.89 -14.77
N GLU A 555 5.19 20.34 -15.18
CA GLU A 555 5.97 19.89 -16.33
C GLU A 555 6.38 18.41 -16.24
N LEU A 556 6.39 17.83 -15.04
CA LEU A 556 6.65 16.41 -14.77
C LEU A 556 5.39 15.66 -14.29
N GLY A 557 4.20 16.21 -14.58
CA GLY A 557 2.91 15.60 -14.23
C GLY A 557 2.59 15.67 -12.74
N GLY A 558 3.26 16.52 -11.97
CA GLY A 558 2.98 16.75 -10.56
C GLY A 558 1.59 17.35 -10.32
N VAL A 559 1.05 17.12 -9.12
CA VAL A 559 -0.26 17.65 -8.69
C VAL A 559 -0.10 18.70 -7.60
N VAL A 560 0.92 18.56 -6.72
CA VAL A 560 1.21 19.54 -5.68
C VAL A 560 2.64 20.08 -5.73
N GLY A 561 2.78 21.37 -5.48
CA GLY A 561 4.06 22.05 -5.32
C GLY A 561 4.75 21.80 -3.97
N PRO A 562 5.93 22.39 -3.72
CA PRO A 562 6.73 22.12 -2.54
C PRO A 562 6.05 22.56 -1.22
N ASP A 563 5.09 23.48 -1.27
CA ASP A 563 4.28 23.89 -0.11
C ASP A 563 2.97 23.10 0.02
N LEU A 564 2.79 22.03 -0.75
CA LEU A 564 1.60 21.17 -0.87
C LEU A 564 0.37 21.80 -1.53
N ARG A 565 0.45 23.01 -2.12
CA ARG A 565 -0.67 23.55 -2.91
C ARG A 565 -0.89 22.75 -4.17
N VAL A 566 -2.16 22.51 -4.50
CA VAL A 566 -2.56 21.94 -5.79
C VAL A 566 -2.32 22.97 -6.88
N HIS A 567 -1.62 22.57 -7.94
CA HIS A 567 -1.28 23.48 -9.05
C HIS A 567 -2.53 24.11 -9.67
N GLY A 568 -2.39 25.37 -10.12
CA GLY A 568 -3.50 26.17 -10.64
C GLY A 568 -4.53 26.64 -9.59
N THR A 569 -4.31 26.39 -8.29
CA THR A 569 -5.31 26.70 -7.26
C THR A 569 -4.78 27.47 -6.04
N ARG A 570 -5.70 28.19 -5.37
CA ARG A 570 -5.48 28.92 -4.12
C ARG A 570 -6.23 28.25 -2.98
N LYS A 571 -5.66 28.31 -1.77
CA LYS A 571 -6.23 27.80 -0.50
C LYS A 571 -6.54 26.29 -0.47
N LEU A 572 -6.07 25.53 -1.48
CA LEU A 572 -6.23 24.08 -1.58
C LEU A 572 -4.87 23.39 -1.46
N ARG A 573 -4.80 22.31 -0.68
CA ARG A 573 -3.60 21.47 -0.50
C ARG A 573 -3.98 20.00 -0.38
N VAL A 574 -3.05 19.10 -0.73
CA VAL A 574 -3.16 17.65 -0.47
C VAL A 574 -2.02 17.22 0.46
N ALA A 575 -2.32 16.37 1.45
CA ALA A 575 -1.37 16.00 2.50
C ALA A 575 -1.67 14.59 3.07
N ASP A 576 -1.42 13.56 2.26
CA ASP A 576 -1.43 12.14 2.65
C ASP A 576 -0.50 11.34 1.72
N CYS A 577 -0.57 10.00 1.72
CA CYS A 577 0.31 9.15 0.90
C CYS A 577 0.19 9.39 -0.62
N SER A 578 -0.88 10.04 -1.10
CA SER A 578 -1.01 10.36 -2.53
C SER A 578 0.08 11.30 -3.06
N ILE A 579 0.75 12.08 -2.19
CA ILE A 579 1.85 12.96 -2.61
C ILE A 579 3.18 12.23 -2.82
N MET A 580 3.31 10.98 -2.36
CA MET A 580 4.55 10.21 -2.46
C MET A 580 4.81 9.85 -3.92
N THR A 581 5.64 10.64 -4.60
CA THR A 581 5.94 10.50 -6.04
C THR A 581 6.58 9.15 -6.36
N LEU A 582 7.36 8.62 -5.41
CA LEU A 582 7.80 7.24 -5.32
C LEU A 582 7.45 6.73 -3.92
N VAL A 583 6.89 5.53 -3.81
CA VAL A 583 6.68 4.87 -2.52
C VAL A 583 8.06 4.60 -1.87
N PRO A 584 8.28 5.02 -0.61
CA PRO A 584 9.52 4.73 0.09
C PRO A 584 9.55 3.24 0.47
N GLY A 585 10.74 2.61 0.53
CA GLY A 585 10.91 1.18 0.82
C GLY A 585 10.63 0.78 2.27
N THR A 586 9.40 0.97 2.74
CA THR A 586 8.96 0.90 4.15
C THR A 586 7.43 0.81 4.27
N HIS A 587 6.90 0.61 5.48
CA HIS A 587 5.47 0.83 5.73
C HIS A 587 5.13 2.32 5.82
N THR A 588 4.18 2.77 5.00
CA THR A 588 3.90 4.20 4.78
C THR A 588 3.27 4.94 5.97
N SER A 589 2.97 4.26 7.08
CA SER A 589 2.24 4.87 8.20
C SER A 589 3.06 5.88 9.02
N SER A 590 4.37 5.65 9.20
CA SER A 590 5.27 6.64 9.83
C SER A 590 5.40 7.89 8.94
N THR A 591 5.57 7.67 7.63
CA THR A 591 5.67 8.72 6.63
C THR A 591 4.39 9.55 6.55
N ALA A 592 3.21 8.92 6.66
CA ALA A 592 1.92 9.63 6.68
C ALA A 592 1.82 10.61 7.86
N TYR A 593 2.30 10.24 9.06
CA TYR A 593 2.35 11.19 10.18
C TYR A 593 3.38 12.31 9.96
N ALA A 594 4.56 12.01 9.39
CA ALA A 594 5.56 13.02 9.08
C ALA A 594 5.05 14.05 8.05
N ILE A 595 4.36 13.58 6.99
CA ILE A 595 3.64 14.44 6.02
C ILE A 595 2.61 15.31 6.74
N GLY A 596 1.78 14.73 7.61
CA GLY A 596 0.75 15.47 8.36
C GLY A 596 1.32 16.54 9.29
N GLU A 597 2.39 16.22 10.03
CA GLU A 597 3.08 17.15 10.92
C GLU A 597 3.76 18.30 10.15
N LYS A 598 4.35 18.00 8.99
CA LYS A 598 4.96 19.01 8.11
C LYS A 598 3.91 19.89 7.45
N ALA A 599 2.86 19.31 6.89
CA ALA A 599 1.75 20.04 6.29
C ALA A 599 1.12 21.02 7.30
N ALA A 600 0.97 20.62 8.56
CA ALA A 600 0.44 21.48 9.62
C ALA A 600 1.32 22.71 9.89
N ASP A 601 2.65 22.59 9.89
CA ASP A 601 3.55 23.73 10.07
C ASP A 601 3.67 24.58 8.79
N LEU A 602 3.70 23.97 7.59
CA LEU A 602 3.63 24.67 6.29
C LEU A 602 2.34 25.48 6.11
N ILE A 603 1.19 25.02 6.63
CA ILE A 603 -0.08 25.76 6.62
C ILE A 603 -0.04 26.95 7.59
N ARG A 604 0.73 26.84 8.67
CA ARG A 604 0.92 27.91 9.67
C ARG A 604 2.00 28.92 9.27
N GLY A 605 2.61 28.76 8.09
CA GLY A 605 3.67 29.64 7.60
C GLY A 605 5.01 29.47 8.33
N LYS A 606 5.25 28.32 8.93
CA LYS A 606 6.57 27.93 9.46
C LYS A 606 7.29 27.07 8.43
N ARG A 607 8.55 27.38 8.14
CA ARG A 607 9.39 26.54 7.28
C ARG A 607 10.36 25.70 8.11
N THR A 608 10.95 24.71 7.46
CA THR A 608 11.99 23.85 8.08
C THR A 608 13.31 24.60 8.33
N VAL A 609 13.43 25.83 7.80
CA VAL A 609 14.65 26.64 7.73
C VAL A 609 14.59 27.93 8.59
N ASP A 610 13.58 28.05 9.47
CA ASP A 610 13.38 29.20 10.40
C ASP A 610 13.80 28.87 11.85
#